data_AF-A0A392PR71-F1
#
_entry.id   AF-A0A392PR71-F1
#
_cell.length_a   1.000
_cell.length_b   1.000
_cell.length_c   1.000
_cell.angle_alpha   90.00
_cell.angle_beta   90.00
_cell.angle_gamma   90.00
#
_symmetry.space_group_name_H-M   'P 1'
#
loop_
_entity.id
_entity.type
_entity.pdbx_description
1 polymer ?
#
loop_
_entity_poly.entity_id
_entity_poly.type
_entity_poly.pdbx_seq_one_letter_code
_entity_poly.pdbx_strand_id
1 'polypeptide(L)' 'MCDTYAPSGAPIASNKRHAAAKIFSHPDVVAEEPWYGIEQEYTLLQKDTNWPLGWPIGGFPGPQ' A
#
# COMPACT_ATOMS: atom_id res chain seq x y z
N MET A 1 -10.08 -9.21 0.03
CA MET A 1 -9.35 -8.34 -0.92
C MET A 1 -9.98 -8.52 -2.29
N CYS A 2 -10.33 -7.42 -2.97
CA CYS A 2 -11.03 -7.46 -4.25
C CYS A 2 -10.37 -6.51 -5.25
N ASP A 3 -10.61 -6.78 -6.53
CA ASP A 3 -10.28 -5.86 -7.62
C ASP A 3 -11.50 -5.06 -8.05
N THR A 4 -11.25 -3.93 -8.73
CA THR A 4 -12.29 -3.00 -9.15
C THR A 4 -12.37 -2.89 -10.67
N TYR A 5 -13.60 -3.00 -11.18
CA TYR A 5 -13.90 -3.04 -12.62
C TYR A 5 -15.14 -2.20 -12.91
N ALA A 6 -15.19 -1.60 -14.10
CA ALA A 6 -16.39 -1.00 -14.64
C ALA A 6 -17.43 -2.10 -14.97
N PRO A 7 -18.73 -1.76 -15.09
CA PRO A 7 -19.75 -2.73 -15.52
C PRO A 7 -19.45 -3.39 -16.88
N SER A 8 -18.65 -2.74 -17.73
CA SER A 8 -18.15 -3.30 -19.00
C SER A 8 -17.11 -4.41 -18.83
N GLY A 9 -16.67 -4.68 -17.60
CA GLY A 9 -15.57 -5.61 -17.30
C GLY A 9 -14.18 -5.00 -17.48
N ALA A 10 -14.07 -3.74 -17.91
CA ALA A 10 -12.78 -3.06 -18.01
C ALA A 10 -12.23 -2.72 -16.61
N PRO A 11 -10.92 -2.91 -16.33
CA PRO A 11 -10.33 -2.47 -15.07
C PRO A 11 -10.44 -0.95 -14.94
N ILE A 12 -10.86 -0.45 -13.79
CA ILE A 12 -10.89 1.01 -13.58
C ILE A 12 -9.47 1.57 -13.41
N ALA A 13 -9.29 2.87 -13.61
CA ALA A 13 -7.96 3.51 -13.63
C ALA A 13 -7.13 3.30 -12.34
N SER A 14 -7.79 3.14 -11.19
CA SER A 14 -7.15 2.87 -9.89
C SER A 14 -6.88 1.39 -9.63
N ASN A 15 -7.37 0.46 -10.46
CA ASN A 15 -7.06 -0.97 -10.32
C ASN A 15 -5.62 -1.25 -10.81
N LYS A 16 -4.67 -1.22 -9.88
CA LYS A 16 -3.26 -1.52 -10.17
C LYS A 16 -2.96 -3.03 -10.17
N ARG A 17 -3.80 -3.83 -9.51
CA ARG A 17 -3.62 -5.29 -9.42
C ARG A 17 -3.81 -5.96 -10.78
N HIS A 18 -4.72 -5.49 -11.63
CA HIS A 18 -4.92 -6.10 -12.96
C HIS A 18 -3.66 -6.08 -13.84
N ALA A 19 -2.90 -4.97 -13.82
CA ALA A 19 -1.64 -4.87 -14.55
C ALA A 19 -0.55 -5.75 -13.93
N ALA A 20 -0.41 -5.73 -12.60
CA ALA A 20 0.52 -6.60 -11.89
C ALA A 20 0.24 -8.09 -12.16
N ALA A 21 -1.03 -8.50 -12.15
CA ALA A 21 -1.42 -9.88 -12.44
C ALA A 21 -1.00 -10.31 -13.85
N LYS A 22 -1.07 -9.43 -14.86
CA LYS A 22 -0.58 -9.76 -16.22
C LYS A 22 0.93 -10.03 -16.24
N ILE A 23 1.71 -9.23 -15.53
CA ILE A 23 3.17 -9.39 -15.42
C ILE A 23 3.48 -10.70 -14.70
N PHE A 24 2.88 -10.94 -13.53
CA PHE A 24 3.15 -12.13 -12.71
C PHE A 24 2.56 -13.42 -13.28
N SER A 25 1.64 -13.34 -14.24
CA SER A 25 1.15 -14.50 -14.99
C SER A 25 1.98 -14.81 -16.24
N HIS A 26 2.96 -13.96 -16.58
CA HIS A 26 3.83 -14.22 -17.73
C HIS A 26 4.70 -15.45 -17.45
N PRO A 27 4.78 -16.45 -18.36
CA PRO A 27 5.49 -17.71 -18.11
C PRO A 27 6.93 -17.53 -17.61
N ASP A 28 7.67 -16.60 -18.21
CA ASP A 28 9.05 -16.30 -17.81
C ASP A 28 9.14 -15.78 -16.37
N VAL A 29 8.15 -14.99 -15.92
CA VAL A 29 8.13 -14.46 -14.54
C VAL A 29 7.66 -15.53 -13.57
N VAL A 30 6.72 -16.40 -13.98
CA VAL A 30 6.29 -17.55 -13.18
C VAL A 30 7.45 -18.51 -12.93
N ALA A 31 8.29 -18.75 -13.95
CA ALA A 31 9.45 -19.64 -13.84
C ALA A 31 10.53 -19.16 -12.86
N GLU A 32 10.65 -17.84 -12.66
CA GLU A 32 11.62 -17.23 -11.74
C GLU A 32 11.16 -17.21 -10.27
N GLU A 33 9.90 -17.55 -9.99
CA GLU A 33 9.29 -17.56 -8.64
C GLU A 33 9.70 -16.33 -7.77
N PRO A 34 9.42 -15.09 -8.22
CA PRO A 34 9.97 -13.89 -7.57
C PRO A 34 9.42 -13.69 -6.15
N TRP A 35 10.32 -13.37 -5.21
CA TRP A 35 9.98 -13.07 -3.81
C TRP A 35 10.14 -11.58 -3.49
N TYR A 36 9.27 -11.08 -2.62
CA TYR A 36 9.25 -9.68 -2.22
C TYR A 36 9.21 -9.55 -0.70
N GLY A 37 10.15 -8.79 -0.15
CA GLY A 37 10.09 -8.24 1.20
C GLY A 37 9.72 -6.75 1.09
N ILE A 38 8.66 -6.33 1.78
CA ILE A 38 8.22 -4.93 1.79
C ILE A 38 8.14 -4.48 3.24
N GLU A 39 8.87 -3.42 3.56
CA GLU A 39 8.90 -2.80 4.88
C GLU A 39 7.97 -1.59 4.88
N GLN A 40 6.80 -1.71 5.52
CA GLN A 40 5.84 -0.63 5.64
C GLN A 40 5.99 0.07 6.99
N GLU A 41 6.56 1.27 6.98
CA GLU A 41 6.50 2.17 8.13
C GLU A 41 5.17 2.93 8.19
N TYR A 42 4.71 3.25 9.39
CA TYR A 42 3.56 4.13 9.60
C TYR A 42 3.69 4.87 10.93
N THR A 43 3.06 6.04 11.03
CA THR A 43 3.03 6.83 12.26
C THR A 43 1.60 6.90 12.78
N LEU A 44 1.39 6.57 14.06
CA LEU A 44 0.10 6.73 14.71
C LEU A 44 -0.13 8.21 15.04
N LEU A 45 -1.30 8.73 14.70
CA LEU A 45 -1.70 10.10 14.99
C LEU A 45 -2.90 10.12 15.93
N GLN A 46 -2.97 11.13 16.79
CA GLN A 46 -4.13 11.48 17.60
C GLN A 46 -5.26 11.93 16.65
N LYS A 47 -6.45 11.35 16.84
CA LYS A 47 -7.59 11.53 15.93
C LYS A 47 -8.00 12.99 15.73
N ASP A 48 -8.07 13.77 16.80
CA ASP A 48 -8.67 15.11 16.75
C ASP A 48 -7.67 16.20 16.34
N THR A 49 -6.37 15.93 16.46
CA THR A 49 -5.30 16.92 16.22
C THR A 49 -4.40 16.56 15.05
N ASN A 50 -4.48 15.32 14.54
CA ASN A 50 -3.50 14.74 13.61
C ASN A 50 -2.04 14.84 14.10
N TRP A 51 -1.84 14.92 15.42
CA TRP A 51 -0.51 15.01 16.02
C TRP A 51 0.03 13.62 16.37
N PRO A 52 1.34 13.34 16.28
CA PRO A 52 1.86 12.02 16.59
C PRO A 52 1.44 11.55 17.99
N LEU A 53 1.04 10.28 18.07
CA LEU A 53 0.59 9.68 19.32
C LEU A 53 1.74 9.70 20.34
N GLY A 54 1.49 10.28 21.52
CA GLY A 54 2.48 10.42 22.59
C GLY A 54 3.32 11.70 22.55
N TRP A 55 3.20 12.53 21.50
CA TRP A 55 3.87 13.83 21.47
C TRP A 55 3.13 14.88 22.31
N PRO A 56 3.85 15.80 22.98
CA PRO A 56 3.22 16.96 23.59
C PRO A 56 2.57 17.83 22.50
N ILE A 57 1.35 18.32 22.75
CA ILE A 57 0.62 19.13 21.77
C ILE A 57 1.41 20.41 21.48
N GLY A 58 1.75 20.62 20.21
CA GLY A 58 2.55 21.77 19.77
C GLY A 58 4.05 21.68 20.13
N GLY A 59 4.53 20.52 20.57
CA GLY A 59 5.94 20.26 20.87
C GLY A 59 6.44 18.94 20.31
N PHE A 60 7.67 18.58 20.67
CA PHE A 60 8.37 17.37 20.24
C PHE A 60 8.69 16.48 21.45
N PRO A 61 8.84 15.15 21.27
CA PRO A 61 9.40 14.27 22.29
C PRO A 61 10.88 14.57 22.49
N GLY A 62 11.50 13.90 23.47
CA GLY A 62 12.96 13.90 23.58
C GLY A 62 13.64 13.36 22.31
N PRO A 63 14.95 13.62 22.14
CA PRO A 63 15.70 13.17 20.97
C PRO A 63 15.61 11.65 20.79
N GLN A 64 15.65 11.23 19.52
CA GLN A 64 15.60 9.83 19.07
C GLN A 64 16.93 9.11 19.24
#